data_AF-A0A099NQM0-F1
#
_entry.id   AF-A0A099NQM0-F1
#
_cell.length_a   1.000
_cell.length_b   1.000
_cell.length_c   1.000
_cell.angle_alpha   90.00
_cell.angle_beta   90.00
_cell.angle_gamma   90.00
#
_symmetry.space_group_name_H-M   'P 1'
#
loop_
_entity.id
_entity.type
_entity.pdbx_description
1 polymer ?
#
loop_
_entity_poly.entity_id
_entity_poly.type
_entity_poly.pdbx_seq_one_letter_code
_entity_poly.pdbx_strand_id
1 'polypeptide(L)'
;MRGYTTLANTGRAFRKTRKLRDGGGLEEFLFRGQVMQVYRDMMREVYLIKDSQVRNEVRRYVKDEYRSTSHVSDLETRRSLLIGGIRNWRSVANNLGLSRTGGGVAIRDGMDRDKNV
;
A
#
# COMPACT_ATOMS: atom_id res chain seq x y z
N MET A 1 20.05 4.74 51.48
CA MET A 1 20.11 5.29 50.11
C MET A 1 19.70 4.20 49.13
N ARG A 2 18.51 4.30 48.52
CA ARG A 2 17.95 3.33 47.57
C ARG A 2 17.69 4.09 46.27
N GLY A 3 18.55 3.87 45.27
CA GLY A 3 18.50 4.61 44.00
C GLY A 3 17.25 4.28 43.19
N TYR A 4 16.58 5.31 42.73
CA TYR A 4 15.45 5.22 41.79
C TYR A 4 16.02 5.10 40.37
N THR A 5 15.74 3.99 39.70
CA THR A 5 16.10 3.80 38.30
C THR A 5 15.18 4.65 37.44
N THR A 6 15.72 5.66 36.78
CA THR A 6 14.99 6.45 35.79
C THR A 6 14.68 5.58 34.57
N LEU A 7 13.39 5.46 34.24
CA LEU A 7 12.94 4.86 32.99
C LEU A 7 13.48 5.73 31.84
N ALA A 8 14.50 5.22 31.14
CA ALA A 8 15.01 5.85 29.94
C ALA A 8 13.89 5.90 28.91
N ASN A 9 13.29 7.08 28.76
CA ASN A 9 12.42 7.43 27.65
C ASN A 9 13.27 7.37 26.38
N THR A 10 13.34 6.19 25.77
CA THR A 10 13.90 6.01 24.43
C THR A 10 12.96 6.70 23.46
N GLY A 11 13.09 8.02 23.38
CA GLY A 11 12.44 8.84 22.38
C GLY A 11 12.78 8.25 21.02
N ARG A 12 11.78 7.65 20.37
CA ARG A 12 11.88 7.28 18.96
C ARG A 12 12.20 8.56 18.23
N ALA A 13 13.44 8.71 17.78
CA ALA A 13 13.90 9.84 17.01
C ALA A 13 12.92 10.04 15.84
N PHE A 14 12.11 11.10 15.92
CA PHE A 14 11.21 11.47 14.86
C PHE A 14 12.07 11.73 13.62
N ARG A 15 12.02 10.82 12.64
CA ARG A 15 12.77 10.95 11.40
C ARG A 15 12.38 12.28 10.77
N LYS A 16 13.38 13.15 10.57
CA LYS A 16 13.29 14.45 9.89
C LYS A 16 12.40 14.31 8.66
N THR A 17 11.21 14.92 8.71
CA THR A 17 10.25 14.88 7.60
C THR A 17 10.91 15.57 6.42
N ARG A 18 11.16 14.81 5.34
CA ARG A 18 11.66 15.39 4.09
C ARG A 18 10.59 16.36 3.59
N LYS A 19 10.96 17.64 3.47
CA LYS A 19 10.11 18.70 2.87
C LYS A 19 9.58 18.14 1.54
N LEU A 20 8.27 18.08 1.39
CA LEU A 20 7.61 17.58 0.18
C LEU A 20 8.11 18.43 -0.99
N ARG A 21 8.90 17.85 -1.89
CA ARG A 21 9.29 18.51 -3.14
C ARG A 21 8.02 18.81 -3.92
N ASP A 22 7.93 20.04 -4.39
CA ASP A 22 6.79 20.69 -5.04
C ASP A 22 6.49 20.09 -6.44
N GLY A 23 6.10 18.81 -6.47
CA GLY A 23 6.06 18.00 -7.69
C GLY A 23 4.68 17.51 -8.12
N GLY A 24 3.61 18.02 -7.52
CA GLY A 24 2.24 17.74 -7.93
C GLY A 24 1.23 18.28 -6.93
N GLY A 25 0.07 18.74 -7.45
CA GLY A 25 -1.00 19.31 -6.63
C GLY A 25 -1.58 18.34 -5.59
N LEU A 26 -2.59 18.80 -4.84
CA LEU A 26 -3.24 18.01 -3.78
C LEU A 26 -3.61 16.59 -4.21
N GLU A 27 -4.11 16.42 -5.44
CA GLU A 27 -4.48 15.11 -5.98
C GLU A 27 -3.30 14.13 -6.09
N GLU A 28 -2.12 14.61 -6.49
CA GLU A 28 -0.90 13.80 -6.55
C GLU A 28 -0.48 13.35 -5.16
N PHE A 29 -0.59 14.24 -4.17
CA PHE A 29 -0.30 13.93 -2.78
C PHE A 29 -1.23 12.84 -2.23
N LEU A 30 -2.54 12.99 -2.43
CA LEU A 30 -3.54 12.02 -2.01
C LEU A 30 -3.33 10.66 -2.71
N PHE A 31 -3.06 10.68 -4.02
CA PHE A 31 -2.80 9.48 -4.80
C PHE A 31 -1.56 8.73 -4.29
N ARG A 32 -0.45 9.42 -4.03
CA ARG A 32 0.76 8.80 -3.44
C ARG A 32 0.46 8.16 -2.08
N GLY A 33 -0.36 8.82 -1.26
CA GLY A 33 -0.84 8.26 0.01
C GLY A 33 -1.57 6.94 -0.18
N GLN A 34 -2.50 6.88 -1.14
CA GLN A 34 -3.26 5.69 -1.49
C GLN A 34 -2.36 4.56 -2.01
N VAL A 35 -1.47 4.84 -2.97
CA VAL A 35 -0.51 3.88 -3.52
C VAL A 35 0.33 3.25 -2.40
N MET A 36 0.84 4.08 -1.49
CA MET A 36 1.65 3.60 -0.36
C MET A 36 0.85 2.78 0.64
N GLN A 37 -0.43 3.11 0.86
CA GLN A 37 -1.30 2.32 1.73
C GLN A 37 -1.53 0.93 1.15
N VAL A 38 -1.93 0.86 -0.12
CA VAL A 38 -2.18 -0.38 -0.84
C VAL A 38 -0.94 -1.27 -0.86
N TYR A 39 0.23 -0.71 -1.19
CA TYR A 39 1.49 -1.45 -1.17
C TYR A 39 1.80 -2.06 0.21
N ARG A 40 1.61 -1.29 1.29
CA ARG A 40 1.84 -1.80 2.65
C ARG A 40 0.87 -2.93 3.01
N ASP A 41 -0.38 -2.82 2.60
CA ASP A 41 -1.39 -3.85 2.88
C ASP A 41 -1.09 -5.15 2.12
N MET A 42 -0.74 -5.06 0.82
CA MET A 42 -0.24 -6.20 0.04
C MET A 42 0.98 -6.85 0.71
N MET A 43 1.96 -6.05 1.14
CA MET A 43 3.14 -6.59 1.82
C MET A 43 2.80 -7.30 3.14
N ARG A 44 1.85 -6.77 3.92
CA ARG A 44 1.39 -7.44 5.15
C ARG A 44 0.78 -8.81 4.86
N GLU A 45 0.00 -8.93 3.79
CA GLU A 45 -0.58 -10.20 3.34
C GLU A 45 0.50 -11.17 2.85
N VAL A 46 1.49 -10.70 2.10
CA VAL A 46 2.65 -11.51 1.67
C VAL A 46 3.37 -12.14 2.87
N TYR A 47 3.53 -11.41 3.97
CA TYR A 47 4.17 -11.93 5.17
C TYR A 47 3.35 -12.99 5.93
N LEU A 48 2.07 -13.19 5.58
CA LEU A 48 1.26 -14.29 6.13
C LEU A 48 1.62 -15.64 5.50
N ILE A 49 2.24 -15.64 4.32
CA ILE A 49 2.71 -16.86 3.64
C ILE A 49 3.80 -17.54 4.49
N LYS A 50 3.55 -18.79 4.87
CA LYS A 50 4.46 -19.59 5.71
C LYS A 50 5.72 -20.01 4.95
N ASP A 51 5.52 -20.55 3.75
CA ASP A 51 6.62 -20.96 2.87
C ASP A 51 7.50 -19.77 2.50
N SER A 52 8.79 -19.87 2.83
CA SER A 52 9.75 -18.78 2.60
C SER A 52 10.10 -18.55 1.14
N GLN A 53 10.07 -19.59 0.30
CA GLN A 53 10.35 -19.47 -1.13
C GLN A 53 9.17 -18.79 -1.82
N VAL A 54 7.95 -19.28 -1.58
CA VAL A 54 6.72 -18.68 -2.14
C VAL A 54 6.58 -17.24 -1.67
N ARG A 55 6.79 -16.96 -0.38
CA ARG A 55 6.77 -15.59 0.15
C ARG A 55 7.74 -14.67 -0.58
N ASN A 56 8.97 -15.13 -0.83
CA ASN A 56 9.98 -14.33 -1.50
C ASN A 56 9.64 -14.07 -2.97
N GLU A 57 9.05 -15.06 -3.64
CA GLU A 57 8.58 -14.94 -5.02
C GLU A 57 7.42 -13.95 -5.13
N VAL A 58 6.38 -14.10 -4.30
CA VAL A 58 5.22 -13.19 -4.30
C VAL A 58 5.65 -11.77 -3.90
N ARG A 59 6.57 -11.63 -2.93
CA ARG A 59 7.16 -10.33 -2.58
C ARG A 59 7.86 -9.68 -3.77
N ARG A 60 8.62 -10.46 -4.55
CA ARG A 60 9.32 -9.98 -5.74
C ARG A 60 8.32 -9.55 -6.81
N TYR A 61 7.34 -10.41 -7.10
CA TYR A 61 6.24 -10.11 -8.02
C TYR A 61 5.57 -8.77 -7.72
N VAL A 62 5.12 -8.54 -6.47
CA VAL A 62 4.48 -7.27 -6.12
C VAL A 62 5.44 -6.09 -6.33
N LYS A 63 6.70 -6.21 -5.92
CA LYS A 63 7.68 -5.11 -6.14
C LYS A 63 7.91 -4.81 -7.62
N ASP A 64 7.97 -5.85 -8.44
CA ASP A 64 8.21 -5.72 -9.87
C ASP A 64 7.01 -5.05 -10.57
N GLU A 65 5.78 -5.33 -10.14
CA GLU A 65 4.56 -4.64 -10.63
C GLU A 65 4.58 -3.12 -10.34
N TYR A 66 4.98 -2.71 -9.13
CA TYR A 66 5.12 -1.28 -8.81
C TYR A 66 6.30 -0.63 -9.55
N ARG A 67 7.35 -1.40 -9.84
CA ARG A 67 8.52 -0.90 -10.57
C ARG A 67 8.25 -0.77 -12.06
N SER A 68 7.52 -1.71 -12.66
CA SER A 68 7.16 -1.68 -14.09
C SER A 68 6.31 -0.47 -14.41
N THR A 69 5.46 -0.02 -13.48
CA THR A 69 4.55 1.12 -13.65
C THR A 69 5.12 2.47 -13.19
N SER A 70 6.35 2.52 -12.66
CA SER A 70 6.91 3.74 -12.04
C SER A 70 7.22 4.88 -13.02
N HIS A 71 7.25 4.59 -14.32
CA HIS A 71 7.56 5.56 -15.38
C HIS A 71 6.33 6.34 -15.85
N VAL A 72 5.12 5.90 -15.48
CA VAL A 72 3.86 6.54 -15.89
C VAL A 72 3.68 7.84 -15.11
N SER A 73 3.59 8.97 -15.80
CA SER A 73 3.41 10.30 -15.19
C SER A 73 1.94 10.72 -15.09
N ASP A 74 1.12 10.31 -16.05
CA ASP A 74 -0.30 10.65 -16.09
C ASP A 74 -1.05 10.11 -14.87
N LEU A 75 -1.85 10.96 -14.23
CA LEU A 75 -2.51 10.64 -12.97
C LEU A 75 -3.70 9.70 -13.18
N GLU A 76 -4.46 9.90 -14.26
CA GLU A 76 -5.63 9.06 -14.56
C GLU A 76 -5.21 7.63 -14.92
N THR A 77 -4.18 7.50 -15.76
CA THR A 77 -3.57 6.22 -16.08
C THR A 77 -3.03 5.52 -14.83
N ARG A 78 -2.34 6.25 -13.94
CA ARG A 78 -1.85 5.68 -12.68
C ARG A 78 -2.99 5.22 -11.75
N ARG A 79 -4.11 5.93 -11.70
CA ARG A 79 -5.31 5.51 -10.95
C ARG A 79 -5.89 4.22 -11.53
N SER A 80 -6.02 4.15 -12.85
CA SER A 80 -6.48 2.93 -13.55
C SER A 80 -5.56 1.74 -13.28
N LEU A 81 -4.24 1.93 -13.37
CA LEU A 81 -3.24 0.92 -13.04
C LEU A 81 -3.33 0.45 -11.58
N LEU A 82 -3.52 1.38 -10.64
CA LEU A 82 -3.67 1.03 -9.23
C LEU A 82 -4.93 0.18 -8.98
N ILE A 83 -6.06 0.55 -9.57
CA ILE A 83 -7.32 -0.22 -9.48
C ILE A 83 -7.15 -1.61 -10.10
N GLY A 84 -6.54 -1.68 -11.28
CA GLY A 84 -6.22 -2.93 -11.96
C GLY A 84 -5.30 -3.83 -11.13
N GLY A 85 -4.25 -3.25 -10.55
CA GLY A 85 -3.31 -3.93 -9.67
C GLY A 85 -3.96 -4.46 -8.39
N ILE A 86 -4.85 -3.69 -7.76
CA ILE A 86 -5.63 -4.15 -6.60
C ILE A 86 -6.50 -5.36 -6.97
N ARG A 87 -7.20 -5.30 -8.11
CA ARG A 87 -8.04 -6.40 -8.59
C ARG A 87 -7.21 -7.66 -8.86
N ASN A 88 -6.09 -7.50 -9.56
CA ASN A 88 -5.17 -8.59 -9.86
C ASN A 88 -4.62 -9.22 -8.56
N TRP A 89 -4.18 -8.40 -7.63
CA TRP A 89 -3.71 -8.85 -6.32
C TRP A 89 -4.76 -9.64 -5.55
N ARG A 90 -6.02 -9.20 -5.52
CA ARG A 90 -7.12 -9.94 -4.87
C ARG A 90 -7.25 -11.35 -5.47
N SER A 91 -7.13 -11.49 -6.78
CA SER A 91 -7.14 -12.80 -7.43
C SER A 91 -5.95 -13.67 -7.00
N VAL A 92 -4.74 -13.11 -6.99
CA VAL A 92 -3.52 -13.81 -6.52
C VAL A 92 -3.65 -14.22 -5.05
N ALA A 93 -4.05 -13.31 -4.18
CA ALA A 93 -4.22 -13.55 -2.75
C ALA A 93 -5.25 -14.64 -2.47
N ASN A 94 -6.39 -14.63 -3.19
CA ASN A 94 -7.41 -15.68 -3.09
C ASN A 94 -6.87 -17.05 -3.53
N ASN A 95 -6.14 -17.10 -4.65
CA ASN A 95 -5.53 -18.35 -5.14
C ASN A 95 -4.47 -18.90 -4.18
N LEU A 96 -3.80 -18.04 -3.42
CA LEU A 96 -2.83 -18.41 -2.38
C LEU A 96 -3.49 -18.71 -1.02
N GLY A 97 -4.82 -18.62 -0.89
CA GLY A 97 -5.53 -18.82 0.36
C GLY A 97 -5.26 -17.74 1.42
N LEU A 98 -4.78 -16.56 1.02
CA LEU A 98 -4.42 -15.45 1.91
C LEU A 98 -5.61 -14.58 2.33
N SER A 99 -6.83 -15.05 2.10
CA SER A 99 -8.10 -14.32 2.26
C SER A 99 -8.19 -13.55 3.57
N ARG A 100 -7.80 -12.27 3.53
CA ARG A 100 -8.14 -11.25 4.52
C ARG A 100 -9.21 -10.33 3.94
N THR A 101 -10.35 -10.91 3.63
CA THR A 101 -11.62 -10.20 3.53
C THR A 101 -11.89 -9.56 4.89
N GLY A 102 -11.63 -8.25 5.06
CA GLY A 102 -12.00 -7.53 6.30
C GLY A 102 -11.14 -6.35 6.75
N GLY A 103 -10.09 -5.97 6.03
CA GLY A 103 -9.32 -4.75 6.33
C GLY A 103 -9.69 -3.59 5.40
N GLY A 104 -10.85 -2.98 5.62
CA GLY A 104 -11.42 -1.96 4.75
C GLY A 104 -10.51 -0.74 4.53
N VAL A 105 -9.87 -0.66 3.37
CA VAL A 105 -9.88 0.60 2.63
C VAL A 105 -11.16 0.58 1.82
N ALA A 106 -12.21 1.19 2.39
CA ALA A 106 -13.38 1.59 1.62
C ALA A 106 -12.87 2.56 0.54
N ILE A 107 -12.52 2.02 -0.63
CA ILE A 107 -12.62 2.78 -1.86
C ILE A 107 -14.10 3.08 -1.95
N ARG A 108 -14.47 4.32 -1.64
CA ARG A 108 -15.83 4.83 -1.73
C ARG A 108 -16.38 4.40 -3.09
N ASP A 109 -17.31 3.45 -3.07
CA ASP A 109 -18.25 3.18 -4.15
C ASP A 109 -19.10 4.45 -4.29
N GLY A 110 -18.57 5.38 -5.05
CA GLY A 110 -19.20 6.61 -5.47
C GLY A 110 -18.95 6.74 -6.96
N MET A 111 -19.38 5.74 -7.73
CA MET A 111 -19.37 5.81 -9.18
C MET A 111 -20.41 4.88 -9.81
N ASP A 112 -21.62 4.83 -9.23
CA ASP A 112 -22.83 4.54 -10.03
C ASP A 112 -23.16 5.80 -10.83
N ARG A 113 -22.48 5.94 -11.97
CA ARG A 113 -22.98 6.76 -13.07
C ARG A 113 -23.94 5.90 -13.90
N ASP A 114 -25.15 6.40 -14.00
CA ASP A 114 -26.04 6.28 -15.17
C ASP A 114 -26.35 4.86 -15.65
N LYS A 115 -27.44 4.30 -15.12
CA LYS A 115 -28.34 3.45 -15.90
C LYS A 115 -29.73 4.07 -15.94
N ASN A 116 -29.84 4.98 -16.90
CA ASN A 116 -30.98 5.17 -17.80
C ASN A 116 -32.08 4.09 -17.68
N VAL A 117 -33.21 4.43 -17.06
CA VAL A 117 -34.59 4.06 -17.43
C VAL A 117 -35.49 5.25 -17.10
#